data_AF-A0A5M4AP55-F1
#
_entry.id   AF-A0A5M4AP55-F1
#
_cell.length_a   1.000
_cell.length_b   1.000
_cell.length_c   1.000
_cell.angle_alpha   90.00
_cell.angle_beta   90.00
_cell.angle_gamma   90.00
#
_symmetry.space_group_name_H-M   'P 1'
#
loop_
_entity.id
_entity.type
_entity.pdbx_description
1 polymer ?
#
loop_
_entity_poly.entity_id
_entity_poly.type
_entity_poly.pdbx_seq_one_letter_code
_entity_poly.pdbx_strand_id
1 'polypeptide(L)'
;MKQIHSFEELKDAVGTEGKSYLLLYKSSGSEQNSCALKAVESAAVKAEKANVLAADVATVRDIHPQYGITSVPSLLGFEKGKMKKVVKGCSEESFYQNLFEGGAFHSSATGDKDKPQKNVVVYSTPTCTYCNAIKSYFKENNIRFRDIDVSRDQKAAEEMVKRSGQQGVPQTLINGQVVVGFDKARIDALLGIR
;
A
#
# COMPACT_ATOMS: atom_id res chain seq x y z
N MET A 1 12.67 12.28 12.81
CA MET A 1 13.43 12.04 11.56
C MET A 1 14.81 12.66 11.68
N LYS A 2 15.86 12.04 11.15
CA LYS A 2 17.21 12.62 11.12
C LYS A 2 17.43 13.39 9.81
N GLN A 3 17.96 14.60 9.89
CA GLN A 3 18.38 15.36 8.69
C GLN A 3 19.75 14.87 8.21
N ILE A 4 19.89 14.75 6.90
CA ILE A 4 21.09 14.30 6.22
C ILE A 4 21.59 15.45 5.34
N HIS A 5 22.89 15.72 5.41
CA HIS A 5 23.52 16.88 4.77
C HIS A 5 24.44 16.51 3.59
N SER A 6 24.69 15.23 3.35
CA SER A 6 25.50 14.75 2.23
C SER A 6 25.20 13.29 1.88
N PHE A 7 25.64 12.86 0.69
CA PHE A 7 25.57 11.46 0.28
C PHE A 7 26.44 10.53 1.14
N GLU A 8 27.57 11.02 1.65
CA GLU A 8 28.42 10.25 2.56
C GLU A 8 27.70 9.98 3.89
N GLU A 9 27.10 11.02 4.48
CA GLU A 9 26.30 10.86 5.69
C GLU A 9 25.09 9.93 5.47
N LEU A 10 24.47 9.98 4.28
CA LEU A 10 23.41 9.05 3.92
C LEU A 10 23.89 7.60 3.97
N LYS A 11 25.05 7.31 3.39
CA LYS A 11 25.60 5.95 3.36
C LYS A 11 25.87 5.41 4.76
N ASP A 12 26.38 6.24 5.65
CA ASP A 12 26.64 5.86 7.03
C ASP A 12 25.33 5.66 7.82
N ALA A 13 24.33 6.49 7.54
CA ALA A 13 23.02 6.41 8.18
C ALA A 13 22.18 5.23 7.67
N VAL A 14 22.31 4.86 6.40
CA VAL A 14 21.66 3.68 5.80
C VAL A 14 22.55 2.47 6.07
N GLY A 15 22.43 1.93 7.29
CA GLY A 15 23.21 0.78 7.73
C GLY A 15 23.06 -0.47 6.86
N THR A 16 23.94 -1.45 7.11
CA THR A 16 23.96 -2.75 6.42
C THR A 16 22.86 -3.70 6.90
N GLU A 17 22.18 -3.36 8.00
CA GLU A 17 21.14 -4.17 8.62
C GLU A 17 19.83 -3.36 8.75
N GLY A 18 18.70 -4.01 8.48
CA GLY A 18 17.38 -3.40 8.60
C GLY A 18 16.91 -2.61 7.36
N LYS A 19 15.82 -1.86 7.58
CA LYS A 19 15.18 -0.99 6.59
C LYS A 19 15.42 0.47 6.98
N SER A 20 15.77 1.29 6.00
CA SER A 20 15.89 2.75 6.15
C SER A 20 15.08 3.46 5.08
N TYR A 21 14.62 4.66 5.38
CA TYR A 21 13.81 5.46 4.48
C TYR A 21 14.36 6.87 4.39
N LEU A 22 14.53 7.42 3.19
CA LEU A 22 15.00 8.79 2.97
C LEU A 22 13.94 9.61 2.25
N LEU A 23 13.43 10.66 2.88
CA LEU A 23 12.61 11.66 2.22
C LEU A 23 13.48 12.73 1.57
N LEU A 24 13.43 12.82 0.25
CA LEU A 24 13.92 13.97 -0.50
C LEU A 24 12.78 14.97 -0.68
N TYR A 25 12.98 16.19 -0.20
CA TYR A 25 11.98 17.27 -0.27
C TYR A 25 12.66 18.59 -0.62
N LYS A 26 11.87 19.63 -0.87
CA LYS A 26 12.36 21.00 -1.03
C LYS A 26 11.62 21.94 -0.07
N SER A 27 12.35 22.67 0.78
CA SER A 27 11.72 23.56 1.78
C SER A 27 10.95 24.73 1.16
N SER A 28 11.38 25.21 -0.01
CA SER A 28 10.66 26.21 -0.83
C SER A 28 9.74 25.56 -1.90
N GLY A 29 9.25 24.36 -1.61
CA GLY A 29 8.52 23.50 -2.55
C GLY A 29 7.01 23.74 -2.63
N SER A 30 6.37 22.97 -3.51
CA SER A 30 4.91 22.91 -3.71
C SER A 30 4.15 22.37 -2.48
N GLU A 31 2.82 22.50 -2.46
CA GLU A 31 1.94 21.89 -1.45
C GLU A 31 2.17 20.39 -1.25
N GLN A 32 2.59 19.68 -2.30
CA GLN A 32 2.94 18.27 -2.20
C GLN A 32 4.16 18.04 -1.30
N ASN A 33 5.16 18.94 -1.31
CA ASN A 33 6.33 18.82 -0.43
C ASN A 33 5.96 19.02 1.04
N SER A 34 5.14 20.03 1.35
CA SER A 34 4.70 20.28 2.73
C SER A 34 3.79 19.17 3.24
N CYS A 35 2.93 18.61 2.38
CA CYS A 35 2.14 17.43 2.65
C CYS A 35 3.02 16.22 2.99
N ALA A 36 3.98 15.89 2.12
CA ALA A 36 4.83 14.71 2.30
C ALA A 36 5.71 14.84 3.55
N LEU A 37 6.26 16.04 3.80
CA LEU A 37 7.07 16.30 4.97
C LEU A 37 6.29 16.05 6.26
N LYS A 38 5.08 16.63 6.39
CA LYS A 38 4.22 16.45 7.58
C LYS A 38 3.78 15.01 7.77
N ALA A 39 3.35 14.34 6.69
CA ALA A 39 2.85 12.97 6.75
C ALA A 39 3.95 11.97 7.11
N VAL A 40 5.14 12.10 6.51
CA VAL A 40 6.30 11.25 6.82
C VAL A 40 6.81 11.52 8.23
N GLU A 41 6.82 12.78 8.67
CA GLU A 41 7.22 13.15 10.03
C GLU A 41 6.30 12.55 11.09
N SER A 42 4.99 12.72 10.93
CA SER A 42 4.00 12.14 11.84
C SER A 42 4.10 10.61 11.89
N ALA A 43 4.26 9.95 10.74
CA ALA A 43 4.45 8.51 10.67
C ALA A 43 5.76 8.03 11.29
N ALA A 44 6.85 8.79 11.11
CA ALA A 44 8.16 8.45 11.68
C ALA A 44 8.17 8.54 13.21
N VAL A 45 7.41 9.48 13.80
CA VAL A 45 7.26 9.58 15.27
C VAL A 45 6.58 8.33 15.84
N LYS A 46 5.63 7.74 15.11
CA LYS A 46 4.89 6.54 15.54
C LYS A 46 5.66 5.24 15.30
N ALA A 47 6.57 5.23 14.32
CA ALA A 47 7.36 4.07 13.97
C ALA A 47 8.66 3.98 14.78
N GLU A 48 8.59 3.47 16.01
CA GLU A 48 9.73 3.39 16.94
C GLU A 48 10.96 2.61 16.41
N LYS A 49 10.77 1.72 15.42
CA LYS A 49 11.84 0.86 14.88
C LYS A 49 12.35 1.27 13.51
N ALA A 50 11.74 2.28 12.87
CA ALA A 50 12.09 2.64 11.50
C ALA A 50 13.16 3.76 11.47
N ASN A 51 14.22 3.52 10.71
CA ASN A 51 15.24 4.53 10.48
C ASN A 51 14.78 5.49 9.36
N VAL A 52 14.17 6.62 9.74
CA VAL A 52 13.62 7.62 8.81
C VAL A 52 14.49 8.88 8.77
N LEU A 53 14.98 9.16 7.57
CA LEU A 53 15.90 10.23 7.22
C LEU A 53 15.21 11.26 6.31
N ALA A 54 15.73 12.48 6.28
CA ALA A 54 15.31 13.49 5.31
C ALA A 54 16.49 14.33 4.80
N ALA A 55 16.38 14.81 3.56
CA ALA A 55 17.32 15.74 2.98
C ALA A 55 16.58 16.77 2.12
N ASP A 56 16.88 18.04 2.33
CA ASP A 56 16.40 19.13 1.50
C ASP A 56 17.26 19.23 0.24
N VAL A 57 16.68 18.99 -0.94
CA VAL A 57 17.41 19.06 -2.21
C VAL A 57 17.86 20.47 -2.58
N ALA A 58 17.34 21.51 -1.91
CA ALA A 58 17.82 22.86 -2.08
C ALA A 58 19.26 23.02 -1.60
N THR A 59 19.61 22.34 -0.51
CA THR A 59 20.92 22.40 0.18
C THR A 59 21.77 21.17 -0.09
N VAL A 60 21.17 19.99 -0.25
CA VAL A 60 21.84 18.69 -0.43
C VAL A 60 21.60 18.16 -1.84
N ARG A 61 22.57 18.38 -2.74
CA ARG A 61 22.41 18.15 -4.18
C ARG A 61 23.09 16.90 -4.72
N ASP A 62 23.91 16.26 -3.91
CA ASP A 62 24.73 15.10 -4.27
C ASP A 62 23.99 13.76 -4.12
N ILE A 63 22.87 13.72 -3.37
CA ILE A 63 22.11 12.49 -3.14
C ILE A 63 21.23 12.11 -4.34
N HIS A 64 20.34 13.02 -4.77
CA HIS A 64 19.29 12.71 -5.76
C HIS A 64 19.82 12.21 -7.12
N PRO A 65 20.98 12.66 -7.65
CA PRO A 65 21.52 12.15 -8.91
C PRO A 65 21.98 10.69 -8.81
N GLN A 66 22.47 10.25 -7.65
CA GLN A 66 22.96 8.87 -7.43
C GLN A 66 21.85 7.83 -7.58
N TYR A 67 20.61 8.23 -7.36
CA TYR A 67 19.43 7.38 -7.41
C TYR A 67 18.47 7.71 -8.57
N GLY A 68 18.87 8.63 -9.47
CA GLY A 68 18.06 9.02 -10.63
C GLY A 68 16.73 9.72 -10.25
N ILE A 69 16.69 10.42 -9.11
CA ILE A 69 15.50 11.14 -8.67
C ILE A 69 15.47 12.53 -9.30
N THR A 70 14.45 12.80 -10.11
CA THR A 70 14.27 14.07 -10.83
C THR A 70 13.13 14.93 -10.28
N SER A 71 12.35 14.39 -9.34
CA SER A 71 11.16 15.03 -8.79
C SER A 71 11.10 14.89 -7.28
N VAL A 72 10.75 15.96 -6.58
CA VAL A 72 10.48 15.96 -5.14
C VAL A 72 9.03 16.43 -4.89
N PRO A 73 8.34 15.89 -3.87
CA PRO A 73 8.85 15.00 -2.83
C PRO A 73 9.00 13.55 -3.32
N SER A 74 10.04 12.85 -2.85
CA SER A 74 10.27 11.43 -3.11
C SER A 74 10.80 10.73 -1.87
N LEU A 75 10.17 9.63 -1.46
CA LEU A 75 10.62 8.77 -0.36
C LEU A 75 11.31 7.54 -0.92
N LEU A 76 12.59 7.38 -0.64
CA LEU A 76 13.41 6.24 -1.05
C LEU A 76 13.43 5.21 0.08
N GLY A 77 13.16 3.94 -0.24
CA GLY A 77 13.27 2.82 0.68
C GLY A 77 14.54 2.02 0.43
N PHE A 78 15.29 1.76 1.50
CA PHE A 78 16.53 1.00 1.51
C PHE A 78 16.37 -0.26 2.34
N GLU A 79 16.97 -1.35 1.87
CA GLU A 79 17.11 -2.59 2.63
C GLU A 79 18.56 -3.05 2.54
N LYS A 80 19.22 -3.24 3.69
CA LYS A 80 20.63 -3.66 3.76
C LYS A 80 21.56 -2.78 2.91
N GLY A 81 21.45 -1.46 3.05
CA GLY A 81 22.25 -0.50 2.27
C GLY A 81 21.84 -0.30 0.81
N LYS A 82 20.92 -1.11 0.26
CA LYS A 82 20.54 -1.06 -1.16
C LYS A 82 19.18 -0.40 -1.34
N MET A 83 19.09 0.59 -2.22
CA MET A 83 17.81 1.16 -2.64
C MET A 83 16.95 0.07 -3.29
N LYS A 84 15.71 -0.08 -2.82
CA LYS A 84 14.76 -1.07 -3.33
C LYS A 84 13.56 -0.43 -4.00
N LYS A 85 13.04 0.66 -3.44
CA LYS A 85 11.76 1.26 -3.86
C LYS A 85 11.79 2.78 -3.73
N VAL A 86 10.95 3.44 -4.51
CA VAL A 86 10.75 4.90 -4.50
C VAL A 86 9.25 5.17 -4.50
N VAL A 87 8.78 5.94 -3.53
CA VAL A 87 7.42 6.51 -3.49
C VAL A 87 7.54 7.97 -3.90
N LYS A 88 6.81 8.37 -4.94
CA LYS A 88 6.82 9.74 -5.46
C LYS A 88 5.57 10.47 -5.01
N GLY A 89 5.71 11.75 -4.68
CA GLY A 89 4.59 12.60 -4.27
C GLY A 89 4.26 12.48 -2.78
N CYS A 90 3.10 13.03 -2.41
CA CYS A 90 2.55 12.89 -1.08
C CYS A 90 1.57 11.71 -1.02
N SER A 91 1.43 11.13 0.16
CA SER A 91 0.46 10.09 0.50
C SER A 91 -0.01 10.32 1.93
N GLU A 92 -1.04 9.59 2.35
CA GLU A 92 -1.59 9.72 3.70
C GLU A 92 -0.59 9.24 4.77
N GLU A 93 -0.74 9.73 6.01
CA GLU A 93 0.11 9.33 7.12
C GLU A 93 0.10 7.81 7.35
N SER A 94 -1.08 7.18 7.25
CA SER A 94 -1.26 5.74 7.46
C SER A 94 -0.51 4.90 6.44
N PHE A 95 -0.33 5.39 5.21
CA PHE A 95 0.50 4.74 4.20
C PHE A 95 1.95 4.65 4.69
N TYR A 96 2.50 5.74 5.20
CA TYR A 96 3.86 5.77 5.73
C TYR A 96 4.02 4.96 7.03
N GLN A 97 3.04 4.98 7.92
CA GLN A 97 3.04 4.14 9.13
C GLN A 97 3.16 2.65 8.76
N ASN A 98 2.26 2.15 7.91
CA ASN A 98 2.29 0.76 7.45
C ASN A 98 3.61 0.41 6.76
N LEU A 99 4.14 1.36 5.98
CA LEU A 99 5.42 1.21 5.30
C LEU A 99 6.59 1.06 6.29
N PHE A 100 6.60 1.85 7.36
CA PHE A 100 7.64 1.86 8.39
C PHE A 100 7.54 0.70 9.38
N GLU A 101 6.33 0.24 9.67
CA GLU A 101 6.04 -0.89 10.57
C GLU A 101 6.36 -2.27 9.96
N GLY A 102 6.92 -2.29 8.74
CA GLY A 102 7.36 -3.51 8.09
C GLY A 102 6.30 -4.15 7.21
N GLY A 103 5.20 -3.44 6.93
CA GLY A 103 4.25 -3.81 5.89
C GLY A 103 4.99 -4.18 4.61
N ALA A 104 4.65 -5.33 4.02
CA ALA A 104 5.11 -5.64 2.69
C ALA A 104 4.66 -4.48 1.79
N PHE A 105 5.63 -3.84 1.14
CA PHE A 105 5.38 -2.89 0.07
C PHE A 105 4.52 -3.55 -1.01
N HIS A 106 3.21 -3.63 -0.82
CA HIS A 106 2.28 -3.95 -1.86
C HIS A 106 2.21 -2.73 -2.76
N SER A 107 2.68 -2.97 -3.98
CA SER A 107 2.47 -2.21 -5.20
C SER A 107 1.29 -1.26 -5.06
N SER A 108 1.42 0.02 -5.39
CA SER A 108 1.55 0.39 -6.79
C SER A 108 2.06 1.82 -6.93
N ALA A 109 3.01 2.00 -7.83
CA ALA A 109 3.14 3.23 -8.57
C ALA A 109 1.88 3.39 -9.43
N THR A 110 0.88 4.08 -8.91
CA THR A 110 -0.14 4.87 -9.63
C THR A 110 -1.07 5.43 -8.55
N GLY A 111 -1.10 6.76 -8.42
CA GLY A 111 -2.08 7.41 -7.56
C GLY A 111 -3.48 7.16 -8.11
N ASP A 112 -4.32 6.47 -7.32
CA ASP A 112 -5.75 6.76 -7.19
C ASP A 112 -6.31 6.00 -5.97
N LYS A 113 -6.89 6.76 -5.03
CA LYS A 113 -7.84 6.37 -3.96
C LYS A 113 -7.33 5.49 -2.81
N ASP A 114 -6.74 6.15 -1.83
CA ASP A 114 -6.20 5.56 -0.59
C ASP A 114 -7.22 5.62 0.57
N LYS A 115 -8.26 4.79 0.49
CA LYS A 115 -8.82 4.18 1.70
C LYS A 115 -8.06 2.87 1.91
N PRO A 116 -7.68 2.49 3.15
CA PRO A 116 -7.12 1.17 3.42
C PRO A 116 -8.11 0.13 2.93
N GLN A 117 -7.79 -0.47 1.78
CA GLN A 117 -8.76 -1.27 1.08
C GLN A 117 -8.83 -2.63 1.77
N LYS A 118 -10.02 -2.97 2.24
CA LYS A 118 -10.29 -4.25 2.90
C LYS A 118 -9.92 -5.39 1.95
N ASN A 119 -9.39 -6.49 2.49
CA ASN A 119 -9.04 -7.67 1.70
C ASN A 119 -10.33 -8.33 1.21
N VAL A 120 -10.60 -8.24 -0.09
CA VAL A 120 -11.78 -8.80 -0.75
C VAL A 120 -11.34 -9.97 -1.64
N VAL A 121 -11.89 -11.15 -1.37
CA VAL A 121 -11.74 -12.34 -2.20
C VAL A 121 -13.11 -12.77 -2.69
N VAL A 122 -13.24 -13.03 -3.99
CA VAL A 122 -14.46 -13.53 -4.61
C VAL A 122 -14.20 -14.96 -5.07
N TYR A 123 -14.94 -15.91 -4.49
CA TYR A 123 -15.02 -17.27 -5.01
C TYR A 123 -16.09 -17.31 -6.10
N SER A 124 -15.69 -17.73 -7.29
CA SER A 124 -16.52 -17.68 -8.49
C SER A 124 -16.36 -18.93 -9.36
N THR A 125 -17.23 -19.04 -10.36
CA THR A 125 -17.05 -19.96 -11.49
C THR A 125 -17.25 -19.20 -12.80
N PRO A 126 -16.69 -19.67 -13.94
CA PRO A 126 -16.71 -18.93 -15.21
C PRO A 126 -18.14 -18.70 -15.76
N THR A 127 -19.06 -19.62 -15.49
CA THR A 127 -20.43 -19.62 -16.04
C THR A 127 -21.45 -18.94 -15.13
N CYS A 128 -21.03 -18.45 -13.96
CA CYS A 128 -21.94 -17.89 -12.95
C CYS A 128 -22.25 -16.42 -13.21
N THR A 129 -23.50 -16.13 -13.62
CA THR A 129 -23.98 -14.76 -13.90
C THR A 129 -23.87 -13.84 -12.69
N TYR A 130 -24.25 -14.31 -11.50
CA TYR A 130 -24.17 -13.53 -10.26
C TYR A 130 -22.73 -13.23 -9.83
N CYS A 131 -21.79 -14.12 -10.14
CA CYS A 131 -20.37 -13.91 -9.88
C CYS A 131 -19.83 -12.76 -10.74
N ASN A 132 -20.24 -12.70 -12.00
CA ASN A 132 -19.89 -11.59 -12.88
C ASN A 132 -20.50 -10.26 -12.40
N ALA A 133 -21.74 -10.28 -11.92
CA ALA A 133 -22.39 -9.10 -11.35
C ALA A 133 -21.61 -8.53 -10.15
N ILE A 134 -21.19 -9.38 -9.20
CA ILE A 134 -20.33 -8.97 -8.07
C ILE A 134 -19.01 -8.35 -8.54
N LYS A 135 -18.35 -8.97 -9.51
CA LYS A 135 -17.06 -8.50 -10.03
C LYS A 135 -17.21 -7.14 -10.70
N SER A 136 -18.27 -6.95 -11.48
CA SER A 136 -18.59 -5.66 -12.10
C SER A 136 -18.88 -4.60 -11.04
N TYR A 137 -19.69 -4.95 -10.03
CA TYR A 137 -19.99 -4.05 -8.92
C TYR A 137 -18.72 -3.56 -8.21
N PHE A 138 -17.77 -4.46 -7.94
CA PHE A 138 -16.49 -4.06 -7.35
C PHE A 138 -15.64 -3.19 -8.28
N LYS A 139 -15.61 -3.49 -9.58
CA LYS A 139 -14.91 -2.64 -10.57
C LYS A 139 -15.50 -1.23 -10.64
N GLU A 140 -16.82 -1.10 -10.69
CA GLU A 140 -17.53 0.18 -10.72
C GLU A 140 -17.24 1.02 -9.48
N ASN A 141 -17.14 0.37 -8.32
CA ASN A 141 -16.83 1.03 -7.04
C ASN A 141 -15.33 1.17 -6.78
N ASN A 142 -14.47 0.88 -7.75
CA ASN A 142 -13.00 0.92 -7.64
C ASN A 142 -12.44 0.06 -6.49
N ILE A 143 -13.09 -1.06 -6.18
CA ILE A 143 -12.67 -2.01 -5.16
C ILE A 143 -11.79 -3.07 -5.82
N ARG A 144 -10.53 -3.17 -5.40
CA ARG A 144 -9.64 -4.27 -5.79
C ARG A 144 -10.10 -5.57 -5.11
N PHE A 145 -10.11 -6.67 -5.84
CA PHE A 145 -10.45 -7.97 -5.26
C PHE A 145 -9.62 -9.06 -5.93
N ARG A 146 -9.45 -10.16 -5.21
CA ARG A 146 -8.89 -11.39 -5.76
C ARG A 146 -10.03 -12.29 -6.23
N ASP A 147 -10.00 -12.66 -7.50
CA ASP A 147 -10.94 -13.62 -8.07
C ASP A 147 -10.35 -15.03 -7.98
N ILE A 148 -11.08 -15.96 -7.38
CA ILE A 148 -10.70 -17.36 -7.28
C ILE A 148 -11.77 -18.18 -7.99
N ASP A 149 -11.36 -18.82 -9.08
CA ASP A 149 -12.18 -19.79 -9.80
C ASP A 149 -12.12 -21.14 -9.09
N VAL A 150 -13.17 -21.45 -8.31
CA VAL A 150 -13.26 -22.70 -7.55
C VAL A 150 -13.50 -23.92 -8.43
N SER A 151 -13.88 -23.75 -9.71
CA SER A 151 -14.00 -24.86 -10.65
C SER A 151 -12.64 -25.43 -11.07
N ARG A 152 -11.57 -24.64 -10.90
CA ARG A 152 -10.20 -25.00 -11.27
C ARG A 152 -9.29 -25.23 -10.05
N ASP A 153 -9.72 -24.82 -8.86
CA ASP A 153 -8.99 -24.95 -7.61
C ASP A 153 -9.84 -25.65 -6.54
N GLN A 154 -9.69 -26.97 -6.49
CA GLN A 154 -10.39 -27.85 -5.54
C GLN A 154 -10.08 -27.48 -4.08
N LYS A 155 -8.85 -27.07 -3.77
CA LYS A 155 -8.47 -26.68 -2.40
C LYS A 155 -9.19 -25.39 -1.99
N ALA A 156 -9.29 -24.43 -2.91
CA ALA A 156 -10.06 -23.22 -2.68
C ALA A 156 -11.56 -23.51 -2.52
N ALA A 157 -12.11 -24.47 -3.27
CA ALA A 157 -13.50 -24.91 -3.11
C ALA A 157 -13.74 -25.50 -1.71
N GLU A 158 -12.86 -26.37 -1.23
CA GLU A 158 -12.92 -26.95 0.12
C GLU A 158 -12.78 -25.88 1.21
N GLU A 159 -11.86 -24.92 1.04
CA GLU A 159 -11.69 -23.81 1.97
C GLU A 159 -12.93 -22.91 2.02
N MET A 160 -13.52 -22.60 0.86
CA MET A 160 -14.77 -21.85 0.74
C MET A 160 -15.89 -22.53 1.56
N VAL A 161 -16.10 -23.83 1.34
CA VAL A 161 -17.10 -24.62 2.07
C VAL A 161 -16.80 -24.67 3.56
N LYS A 162 -15.54 -24.86 3.95
CA LYS A 162 -15.13 -24.89 5.36
C LYS A 162 -15.41 -23.57 6.08
N ARG A 163 -15.28 -22.43 5.37
CA ARG A 163 -15.50 -21.09 5.93
C ARG A 163 -16.98 -20.72 6.02
N SER A 164 -17.78 -21.09 5.03
CA SER A 164 -19.17 -20.63 4.91
C SER A 164 -20.22 -21.68 5.26
N GLY A 165 -19.83 -22.96 5.31
CA GLY A 165 -20.75 -24.09 5.36
C GLY A 165 -21.50 -24.35 4.05
N GLN A 166 -21.20 -23.61 2.97
CA GLN A 166 -21.93 -23.67 1.71
C GLN A 166 -21.03 -23.95 0.50
N GLN A 167 -21.55 -24.73 -0.44
CA GLN A 167 -20.86 -25.09 -1.70
C GLN A 167 -21.14 -24.13 -2.86
N GLY A 168 -22.21 -23.35 -2.80
CA GLY A 168 -22.65 -22.49 -3.90
C GLY A 168 -21.78 -21.22 -4.05
N VAL A 169 -21.57 -20.80 -5.29
CA VAL A 169 -21.01 -19.48 -5.64
C VAL A 169 -22.13 -18.52 -6.05
N PRO A 170 -21.94 -17.18 -5.98
CA PRO A 170 -20.75 -16.47 -5.49
C PRO A 170 -20.63 -16.48 -3.97
N GLN A 171 -19.40 -16.48 -3.47
CA GLN A 171 -19.11 -16.16 -2.06
C GLN A 171 -18.00 -15.12 -2.00
N THR A 172 -18.18 -14.10 -1.19
CA THR A 172 -17.19 -13.03 -1.00
C THR A 172 -16.65 -13.08 0.42
N LEU A 173 -15.33 -13.16 0.56
CA LEU A 173 -14.64 -13.01 1.83
C LEU A 173 -14.12 -11.59 1.96
N ILE A 174 -14.59 -10.84 2.95
CA ILE A 174 -14.19 -9.46 3.23
C ILE A 174 -13.59 -9.41 4.63
N ASN A 175 -12.28 -9.18 4.75
CA ASN A 175 -11.55 -9.14 6.04
C ASN A 175 -11.88 -10.34 6.97
N GLY A 176 -12.00 -11.54 6.40
CA GLY A 176 -12.31 -12.76 7.16
C GLY A 176 -13.80 -13.03 7.37
N GLN A 177 -14.69 -12.11 7.00
CA GLN A 177 -16.13 -12.33 7.04
C GLN A 177 -16.65 -12.84 5.70
N VAL A 178 -17.45 -13.90 5.72
CA VAL A 178 -18.05 -14.45 4.50
C VAL A 178 -19.42 -13.81 4.25
N VAL A 179 -19.63 -13.41 3.00
CA VAL A 179 -20.92 -13.05 2.42
C VAL A 179 -21.25 -14.09 1.35
N VAL A 180 -22.36 -14.79 1.52
CA VAL A 180 -22.86 -15.77 0.55
C VAL A 180 -23.81 -15.07 -0.41
N GLY A 181 -23.68 -15.35 -1.70
CA GLY A 181 -24.49 -14.75 -2.75
C GLY A 181 -24.11 -13.29 -3.03
N PHE A 182 -25.02 -12.57 -3.70
CA PHE A 182 -24.89 -11.14 -3.96
C PHE A 182 -25.75 -10.31 -3.01
N ASP A 183 -25.32 -10.25 -1.75
CA ASP A 183 -25.91 -9.37 -0.74
C ASP A 183 -25.23 -8.00 -0.75
N LYS A 184 -25.74 -7.10 -1.60
CA LYS A 184 -25.22 -5.74 -1.75
C LYS A 184 -25.21 -4.98 -0.43
N ALA A 185 -26.28 -5.06 0.37
CA ALA A 185 -26.38 -4.31 1.62
C ALA A 185 -25.29 -4.71 2.62
N ARG A 186 -25.03 -6.03 2.73
CA ARG A 186 -23.96 -6.54 3.60
C ARG A 186 -22.58 -6.22 3.07
N ILE A 187 -22.37 -6.32 1.75
CA ILE A 187 -21.12 -5.92 1.10
C ILE A 187 -20.82 -4.44 1.37
N ASP A 188 -21.82 -3.55 1.20
CA ASP A 188 -21.68 -2.12 1.39
C ASP A 188 -21.32 -1.79 2.84
N ALA A 189 -22.01 -2.40 3.81
CA ALA A 189 -21.69 -2.25 5.22
C ALA A 189 -20.27 -2.73 5.55
N LEU A 190 -19.86 -3.88 5.00
CA LEU A 190 -18.54 -4.44 5.22
C LEU A 190 -17.43 -3.67 4.52
N LEU A 191 -17.72 -2.94 3.44
CA LEU A 191 -16.76 -2.14 2.69
C LEU A 191 -16.81 -0.64 3.03
N GLY A 192 -17.83 -0.20 3.77
CA GLY A 192 -18.03 1.21 4.10
C GLY A 192 -18.45 2.05 2.89
N ILE A 193 -19.21 1.45 1.98
CA ILE A 193 -19.84 2.13 0.84
C ILE A 193 -21.18 2.68 1.36
N ARG A 194 -21.44 3.98 1.16
CA ARG A 194 -22.70 4.65 1.51
C ARG A 194 -23.36 5.16 0.26
#